data_AF-A0A5M6IGM9-F1
#
_entry.id   AF-A0A5M6IGM9-F1
#
_cell.length_a   1.000
_cell.length_b   1.000
_cell.length_c   1.000
_cell.angle_alpha   90.00
_cell.angle_beta   90.00
_cell.angle_gamma   90.00
#
_symmetry.space_group_name_H-M   'P 1'
#
loop_
_entity.id
_entity.type
_entity.pdbx_description
1 polymer ?
#
loop_
_entity_poly.entity_id
_entity_poly.type
_entity_poly.pdbx_seq_one_letter_code
_entity_poly.pdbx_strand_id
1 'polypeptide(L)'
;MFAGLNILLVGITVVMAVLLMLWASCAIVGFGFRMVEARQKASEARKNAAAAAAAPPSALAATPAGGIPAHHLAAIAAATAAVMDRPYRIVQVWAPVVPTSDWGNQARLQTFNSHRRQGDWGRSLPALNPTHSQAR
;
A
#
# COMPACT_ATOMS: atom_id res chain seq x y z
N MET A 1 32.03 44.67 5.48
CA MET A 1 30.81 44.29 4.72
C MET A 1 30.69 42.79 4.42
N PHE A 2 31.77 42.00 4.44
CA PHE A 2 31.71 40.56 4.09
C PHE A 2 31.32 39.57 5.22
N ALA A 3 31.31 40.00 6.48
CA ALA A 3 31.03 39.12 7.62
C ALA A 3 29.60 38.55 7.59
N GLY A 4 28.60 39.36 7.24
CA GLY A 4 27.20 38.90 7.14
C GLY A 4 26.98 37.88 6.01
N LEU A 5 27.69 38.03 4.90
CA LEU A 5 27.63 37.10 3.77
C LEU A 5 28.19 35.71 4.15
N ASN A 6 29.27 35.68 4.93
CA ASN A 6 29.87 34.43 5.40
C ASN A 6 28.92 33.66 6.34
N ILE A 7 28.25 34.35 7.28
CA ILE A 7 27.26 33.70 8.15
C ILE A 7 26.11 33.12 7.33
N LEU A 8 25.60 33.86 6.33
CA LEU A 8 24.52 33.40 5.46
C LEU A 8 24.93 32.14 4.66
N LEU A 9 26.13 32.15 4.07
CA LEU A 9 26.65 31.03 3.29
C LEU A 9 26.84 29.78 4.14
N VAL A 10 27.37 29.91 5.36
CA VAL A 10 27.53 28.79 6.29
C VAL A 10 26.15 28.21 6.65
N GLY A 11 25.18 29.06 6.98
CA GLY A 11 23.81 28.62 7.27
C GLY A 11 23.18 27.84 6.11
N ILE A 12 23.26 28.39 4.89
CA ILE A 12 22.74 27.72 3.68
C ILE A 12 23.44 26.38 3.46
N THR A 13 24.75 26.33 3.61
CA THR A 13 25.54 25.11 3.37
C THR A 13 25.16 24.02 4.36
N VAL A 14 24.99 24.35 5.64
CA VAL A 14 24.54 23.41 6.68
C VAL A 14 23.15 22.87 6.37
N VAL A 15 22.21 23.75 6.02
CA VAL A 15 20.84 23.33 5.66
C VAL A 15 20.85 22.40 4.45
N MET A 16 21.58 22.75 3.40
CA MET A 16 21.70 21.92 2.20
C MET A 16 22.33 20.56 2.50
N ALA A 17 23.35 20.51 3.36
CA ALA A 17 23.98 19.25 3.78
C ALA A 17 22.99 18.34 4.53
N VAL A 18 22.18 18.89 5.44
CA VAL A 18 21.15 18.13 6.16
C VAL A 18 20.07 17.61 5.20
N LEU A 19 19.60 18.43 4.27
CA LEU A 19 18.61 18.02 3.27
C LEU A 19 19.14 16.89 2.38
N LEU A 20 20.41 16.97 1.97
CA LEU A 20 21.07 15.92 1.19
C LEU A 20 21.20 14.62 1.98
N MET A 21 21.56 14.70 3.27
CA MET A 21 21.61 13.51 4.13
C MET A 21 20.23 12.85 4.28
N LEU A 22 19.19 13.67 4.49
CA LEU A 22 17.83 13.16 4.62
C LEU A 22 17.37 12.50 3.31
N TRP A 23 17.61 13.15 2.18
CA TRP A 23 17.32 12.59 0.86
C TRP A 23 18.07 11.28 0.61
N ALA A 24 19.38 11.24 0.91
CA ALA A 24 20.21 10.05 0.76
C ALA A 24 19.70 8.90 1.64
N SER A 25 19.29 9.18 2.88
CA SER A 25 18.74 8.17 3.78
C SER A 25 17.47 7.53 3.21
N CYS A 26 16.58 8.34 2.63
CA CYS A 26 15.36 7.87 1.97
C CYS A 26 15.69 7.06 0.71
N ALA A 27 16.65 7.52 -0.10
CA ALA A 27 17.09 6.84 -1.30
C ALA A 27 17.77 5.48 -1.00
N ILE A 28 18.57 5.39 0.07
CA ILE A 28 19.23 4.16 0.50
C ILE A 28 18.19 3.10 0.89
N VAL A 29 17.15 3.50 1.65
CA VAL A 29 16.06 2.60 2.02
C VAL A 29 15.32 2.10 0.78
N GLY A 30 14.99 3.01 -0.16
CA GLY A 30 14.36 2.64 -1.43
C GLY A 30 15.21 1.70 -2.29
N PHE A 31 16.53 1.94 -2.37
CA PHE A 31 17.46 1.10 -3.11
C PHE A 31 17.63 -0.29 -2.48
N GLY A 32 17.69 -0.35 -1.15
CA GLY A 32 17.75 -1.61 -0.40
C GLY A 32 16.55 -2.52 -0.71
N PHE A 33 15.34 -1.98 -0.69
CA PHE A 33 14.14 -2.74 -1.05
C PHE A 33 14.14 -3.22 -2.50
N ARG A 34 14.53 -2.37 -3.47
CA ARG A 34 14.65 -2.75 -4.88
C ARG A 34 15.68 -3.87 -5.11
N MET A 35 16.79 -3.84 -4.38
CA MET A 35 17.84 -4.86 -4.48
C MET A 35 17.42 -6.20 -3.85
N VAL A 36 16.63 -6.16 -2.78
CA VAL A 36 16.02 -7.36 -2.18
C VAL A 36 14.96 -7.95 -3.12
N GLU A 37 14.09 -7.13 -3.71
CA GLU A 37 13.13 -7.57 -4.74
C GLU A 37 13.83 -8.22 -5.94
N ALA A 38 14.92 -7.64 -6.42
CA ALA A 38 15.70 -8.19 -7.53
C ALA A 38 16.33 -9.54 -7.17
N ARG A 39 16.85 -9.70 -5.95
CA ARG A 39 17.39 -10.98 -5.46
C ARG A 39 16.31 -12.03 -5.24
N GLN A 40 15.13 -11.64 -4.77
CA GLN A 40 13.99 -12.55 -4.61
C GLN A 40 13.51 -13.06 -5.96
N LYS A 41 13.34 -12.18 -6.96
CA LYS A 41 13.00 -12.57 -8.34
C LYS A 41 14.04 -13.50 -8.99
N ALA A 42 15.33 -13.26 -8.75
CA ALA A 42 16.39 -14.16 -9.22
C ALA A 42 16.35 -15.54 -8.53
N SER A 43 15.99 -15.58 -7.24
CA SER A 43 15.85 -16.83 -6.50
C SER A 43 14.59 -17.61 -6.89
N GLU A 44 13.49 -16.93 -7.20
CA GLU A 44 12.24 -17.51 -7.70
C GLU A 44 12.43 -18.07 -9.11
N ALA A 45 13.15 -17.38 -9.99
CA ALA A 45 13.49 -17.91 -11.31
C ALA A 45 14.28 -19.24 -11.21
N ARG A 46 15.19 -19.35 -10.25
CA ARG A 46 15.97 -20.56 -10.00
C ARG A 46 15.13 -21.69 -9.40
N LYS A 47 14.18 -21.36 -8.51
CA LYS A 47 13.24 -22.33 -7.92
C LYS A 47 12.19 -22.81 -8.94
N ASN A 48 11.71 -21.93 -9.82
CA ASN A 48 10.77 -22.27 -10.87
C ASN A 48 11.40 -23.15 -11.96
N ALA A 49 12.69 -22.93 -12.28
CA ALA A 49 13.43 -23.82 -13.18
C ALA A 49 13.66 -25.22 -12.58
N ALA A 50 13.88 -25.31 -11.27
CA ALA A 50 14.01 -26.59 -10.57
C ALA A 50 12.65 -27.31 -10.39
N ALA A 51 11.56 -26.57 -10.17
CA ALA A 51 10.21 -27.12 -10.06
C ALA A 51 9.65 -27.60 -11.41
N ALA A 52 10.04 -26.96 -12.53
CA ALA A 52 9.66 -27.39 -13.87
C ALA A 52 10.30 -28.73 -14.29
N ALA A 53 11.43 -29.13 -13.68
CA ALA A 53 12.09 -30.40 -13.95
C ALA A 53 11.54 -31.58 -13.11
N ALA A 54 10.72 -31.31 -12.09
CA ALA A 54 10.25 -32.31 -11.12
C ALA A 54 8.73 -32.48 -11.06
N ALA A 55 7.96 -31.80 -11.90
CA ALA A 55 6.49 -31.87 -11.86
C ALA A 55 5.94 -33.05 -12.70
N PRO A 56 5.21 -34.02 -12.09
CA PRO A 56 4.37 -34.94 -12.85
C PRO A 56 3.23 -34.17 -13.55
N PRO A 57 2.63 -34.71 -14.63
CA PRO A 57 1.61 -34.00 -15.39
C PRO A 57 0.38 -33.70 -14.51
N SER A 58 0.27 -32.45 -14.06
CA SER A 58 -0.90 -31.94 -13.36
C SER A 58 -2.04 -31.78 -14.36
N ALA A 59 -3.09 -32.59 -14.18
CA ALA A 59 -4.36 -32.42 -14.88
C ALA A 59 -4.83 -30.96 -14.74
N LEU A 60 -5.14 -30.34 -15.87
CA LEU A 60 -5.74 -29.03 -15.96
C LEU A 60 -7.10 -29.09 -15.23
N ALA A 61 -7.16 -28.59 -14.00
CA ALA A 61 -8.44 -28.35 -13.34
C ALA A 61 -9.10 -27.15 -14.05
N ALA A 62 -10.21 -27.41 -14.73
CA ALA A 62 -10.99 -26.40 -15.44
C ALA A 62 -11.35 -25.23 -14.51
N THR A 63 -11.07 -24.01 -14.97
CA THR A 63 -11.48 -22.75 -14.33
C THR A 63 -13.01 -22.70 -14.25
N PRO A 64 -13.63 -22.71 -13.06
CA PRO A 64 -15.03 -22.38 -12.95
C PRO A 64 -15.18 -20.87 -13.17
N ALA A 65 -15.92 -20.48 -14.20
CA ALA A 65 -16.15 -19.10 -14.63
C ALA A 65 -16.87 -18.18 -13.60
N GLY A 66 -17.08 -18.66 -12.37
CA GLY A 66 -17.64 -17.89 -11.25
C GLY A 66 -16.91 -18.10 -9.91
N GLY A 67 -15.74 -18.76 -9.92
CA GLY A 67 -14.93 -19.01 -8.73
C GLY A 67 -13.82 -17.97 -8.52
N ILE A 68 -13.26 -17.93 -7.31
CA ILE A 68 -12.10 -17.09 -6.99
C ILE A 68 -10.94 -17.48 -7.94
N PRO A 69 -10.37 -16.52 -8.70
CA PRO A 69 -9.24 -16.78 -9.58
C PRO A 69 -8.07 -17.49 -8.88
N ALA A 70 -7.40 -18.41 -9.60
CA ALA A 70 -6.32 -19.24 -9.05
C ALA A 70 -5.16 -18.42 -8.44
N HIS A 71 -4.82 -17.27 -9.03
CA HIS A 71 -3.79 -16.38 -8.49
C HIS A 71 -4.17 -15.79 -7.12
N HIS A 72 -5.46 -15.60 -6.84
CA HIS A 72 -5.92 -15.09 -5.55
C HIS A 72 -5.90 -16.19 -4.50
N LEU A 73 -6.25 -17.42 -4.87
CA LEU A 73 -6.12 -18.57 -3.97
C LEU A 73 -4.66 -18.82 -3.56
N ALA A 74 -3.71 -18.68 -4.49
CA ALA A 74 -2.28 -18.79 -4.17
C ALA A 74 -1.83 -17.71 -3.17
N ALA A 75 -2.28 -16.46 -3.34
CA ALA A 75 -1.99 -15.39 -2.40
C ALA A 75 -2.59 -15.63 -1.01
N ILE A 76 -3.85 -16.10 -0.94
CA ILE A 76 -4.53 -16.43 0.32
C ILE A 76 -3.81 -17.59 1.02
N ALA A 77 -3.39 -18.61 0.27
CA ALA A 77 -2.62 -19.74 0.80
C ALA A 77 -1.26 -19.30 1.36
N ALA A 78 -0.55 -18.42 0.65
CA ALA A 78 0.72 -17.87 1.14
C ALA A 78 0.53 -17.03 2.41
N ALA A 79 -0.51 -16.20 2.47
CA ALA A 79 -0.81 -15.40 3.66
C ALA A 79 -1.19 -16.27 4.86
N THR A 80 -2.00 -17.32 4.66
CA THR A 80 -2.34 -18.27 5.73
C THR A 80 -1.11 -19.06 6.20
N ALA A 81 -0.17 -19.38 5.30
CA ALA A 81 1.10 -20.04 5.67
C ALA A 81 2.00 -19.17 6.55
N ALA A 82 1.97 -17.86 6.34
CA ALA A 82 2.74 -16.92 7.15
C ALA A 82 2.14 -16.72 8.56
N VAL A 83 0.84 -16.95 8.74
CA VAL A 83 0.13 -16.70 9.99
C VAL A 83 -0.04 -17.96 10.85
N MET A 84 -0.22 -19.11 10.21
CA MET A 84 -0.44 -20.38 10.90
C MET A 84 0.88 -21.11 11.15
N ASP A 85 1.21 -21.34 12.42
CA ASP A 85 2.45 -21.98 12.86
C ASP A 85 2.33 -23.52 13.01
N ARG A 86 1.24 -24.11 12.50
CA ARG A 86 0.88 -25.53 12.64
C ARG A 86 0.48 -26.09 11.28
N PRO A 87 0.56 -27.41 11.03
CA PRO A 87 0.05 -27.98 9.78
C PRO A 87 -1.46 -27.75 9.67
N TYR A 88 -1.89 -27.10 8.59
CA TYR A 88 -3.30 -26.80 8.31
C TYR A 88 -3.68 -27.20 6.88
N ARG A 89 -4.99 -27.34 6.64
CA ARG A 89 -5.58 -27.57 5.32
C ARG A 89 -6.70 -26.57 5.08
N ILE A 90 -6.63 -25.84 3.97
CA ILE A 90 -7.68 -24.90 3.57
C ILE A 90 -8.83 -25.71 2.96
N VAL A 91 -9.99 -25.70 3.61
CA VAL A 91 -11.18 -26.47 3.18
C VAL A 91 -12.15 -25.62 2.37
N GLN A 92 -12.37 -24.39 2.79
CA GLN A 92 -13.30 -23.47 2.14
C GLN A 92 -12.81 -22.03 2.27
N VAL A 93 -12.94 -21.26 1.20
CA VAL A 93 -12.68 -19.81 1.19
C VAL A 93 -14.00 -19.13 0.85
N TRP A 94 -14.53 -18.35 1.78
CA TRP A 94 -15.74 -17.56 1.58
C TRP A 94 -15.44 -16.11 1.94
N ALA A 95 -15.77 -15.19 1.03
CA ALA A 95 -15.79 -13.78 1.33
C ALA A 95 -17.22 -13.43 1.75
N PRO A 96 -17.43 -12.88 2.96
CA PRO A 96 -18.71 -12.26 3.29
C PRO A 96 -19.03 -11.21 2.24
N VAL A 97 -20.30 -11.13 1.84
CA VAL A 97 -20.80 -10.06 0.95
C VAL A 97 -20.86 -8.78 1.78
N VAL A 98 -19.69 -8.24 2.11
CA VAL A 98 -19.58 -6.91 2.68
C VAL A 98 -19.92 -5.95 1.54
N PRO A 99 -20.84 -4.99 1.73
CA PRO A 99 -21.14 -4.00 0.70
C PRO A 99 -19.83 -3.39 0.23
N THR A 100 -19.54 -3.58 -1.05
CA THR A 100 -18.33 -3.07 -1.67
C THR A 100 -18.30 -1.55 -1.51
N SER A 101 -17.16 -1.04 -1.02
CA SER A 101 -16.66 0.33 -1.15
C SER A 101 -16.66 1.29 0.04
N ASP A 102 -16.90 0.85 1.27
CA ASP A 102 -16.60 1.76 2.42
C ASP A 102 -15.10 1.97 2.64
N TRP A 103 -14.24 1.04 2.20
CA TRP A 103 -12.79 1.22 2.30
C TRP A 103 -12.28 2.38 1.43
N GLY A 104 -12.81 2.52 0.21
CA GLY A 104 -12.46 3.63 -0.68
C GLY A 104 -12.92 4.97 -0.12
N ASN A 105 -14.12 5.00 0.47
CA ASN A 105 -14.62 6.16 1.18
C ASN A 105 -13.81 6.48 2.43
N GLN A 106 -13.45 5.48 3.24
CA GLN A 106 -12.61 5.65 4.43
C GLN A 106 -11.22 6.18 4.07
N ALA A 107 -10.58 5.65 3.02
CA ALA A 107 -9.29 6.15 2.55
C ALA A 107 -9.37 7.61 2.08
N ARG A 108 -10.46 7.99 1.40
CA ARG A 108 -10.72 9.38 1.00
C ARG A 108 -10.98 10.28 2.22
N LEU A 109 -11.79 9.81 3.18
CA LEU A 109 -12.06 10.51 4.44
C LEU A 109 -10.78 10.71 5.24
N GLN A 110 -9.91 9.70 5.33
CA GLN A 110 -8.63 9.77 6.03
C GLN A 110 -7.68 10.77 5.35
N THR A 111 -7.60 10.76 4.02
CA THR A 111 -6.81 11.72 3.24
C THR A 111 -7.36 13.14 3.40
N PHE A 112 -8.68 13.31 3.40
CA PHE A 112 -9.29 14.63 3.57
C PHE A 112 -9.10 15.16 5.00
N ASN A 113 -9.23 14.28 6.00
CA ASN A 113 -9.01 14.62 7.41
C ASN A 113 -7.54 14.92 7.72
N SER A 114 -6.58 14.27 7.04
CA SER A 114 -5.15 14.55 7.25
C SER A 114 -4.72 15.93 6.74
N HIS A 115 -5.46 16.51 5.79
CA HIS A 115 -5.17 17.83 5.21
C HIS A 115 -6.05 18.96 5.77
N ARG A 116 -7.08 18.64 6.55
CA ARG A 116 -7.81 19.65 7.31
C ARG A 116 -6.96 20.08 8.50
N ARG A 117 -6.41 21.30 8.45
CA ARG A 117 -5.88 21.95 9.65
C ARG A 117 -7.00 21.99 10.68
N GLN A 118 -6.74 21.39 11.84
CA GLN A 118 -7.54 21.44 13.05
C GLN A 118 -7.64 22.91 13.50
N GLY A 119 -8.52 23.70 12.88
CA GLY A 119 -8.56 25.15 13.04
C GLY A 119 -9.63 25.88 12.22
N ASP A 120 -10.24 25.27 11.20
CA ASP A 120 -11.34 25.90 10.43
C ASP A 120 -12.73 25.57 11.01
N TRP A 121 -12.92 25.82 12.31
CA TRP A 121 -14.20 25.66 13.01
C TRP A 121 -15.20 26.80 12.70
N GLY A 122 -15.00 27.56 11.61
CA GLY A 122 -15.71 28.82 11.35
C GLY A 122 -16.26 29.02 9.94
N ARG A 123 -15.97 28.14 8.97
CA ARG A 123 -16.71 28.15 7.69
C ARG A 123 -18.02 27.40 7.84
N SER A 124 -19.00 28.09 8.42
CA SER A 124 -20.41 27.72 8.28
C SER A 124 -20.72 27.54 6.79
N LEU A 125 -21.13 26.33 6.42
CA LEU A 125 -21.92 26.12 5.21
C LEU A 125 -23.03 27.20 5.22
N PRO A 126 -23.28 27.93 4.10
CA PRO A 126 -24.44 28.79 4.02
C PRO A 126 -25.65 27.96 4.44
N ALA A 127 -26.35 28.40 5.48
CA ALA A 127 -27.49 27.68 6.03
C ALA A 127 -28.40 27.27 4.87
N LEU A 128 -28.56 25.96 4.67
CA LEU A 128 -29.65 25.44 3.84
C LEU A 128 -30.93 25.97 4.49
N ASN A 129 -31.52 26.96 3.83
CA ASN A 129 -32.77 27.57 4.22
C ASN A 129 -33.85 26.47 4.34
N PRO A 130 -34.46 26.23 5.51
CA PRO A 130 -35.42 25.14 5.72
C PRO A 130 -36.78 25.34 5.04
N THR A 131 -36.94 26.30 4.12
CA THR A 131 -38.25 26.68 3.56
C THR A 131 -38.76 25.85 2.38
N HIS A 132 -38.16 24.71 2.05
CA HIS A 132 -38.64 23.85 0.95
C HIS A 132 -39.16 22.47 1.38
N SER A 133 -39.78 22.36 2.57
CA SER A 133 -40.49 21.12 2.98
C SER A 133 -41.98 21.33 3.27
N GLN A 134 -42.69 22.14 2.48
CA GLN A 134 -44.15 22.07 2.40
C GLN A 134 -44.68 22.38 0.99
N ALA A 135 -44.93 21.32 0.23
CA ALA A 135 -46.03 21.14 -0.75
C ALA A 135 -45.85 19.71 -1.28
N ARG A 136 -46.59 18.71 -0.76
CA ARG A 136 -47.93 18.32 -1.22
C ARG A 136 -48.04 18.20 -2.74
#